data_AF-A0A520DRK2-F1
#
_entry.id   AF-A0A520DRK2-F1
#
_cell.length_a   1.000
_cell.length_b   1.000
_cell.length_c   1.000
_cell.angle_alpha   90.00
_cell.angle_beta   90.00
_cell.angle_gamma   90.00
#
_symmetry.space_group_name_H-M   'P 1'
#
loop_
_entity.id
_entity.type
_entity.pdbx_description
1 polymer ?
#
loop_
_entity_poly.entity_id
_entity_poly.type
_entity_poly.pdbx_seq_one_letter_code
_entity_poly.pdbx_strand_id
1 'polypeptide(L)'
;AIETMAMVLLYAKTFEITKDAEYLNKMHISYEWFLGKNSLHIPLYDFETHGCADGLQFNSVNRNQGAESTLAYFISHLAVLKAAEAEYVTLASPLVEVDKLA
;
A
#
# COMPACT_ATOMS: atom_id res chain seq x y z
N ALA A 1 11.41 -1.59 -5.55
CA ALA A 1 10.38 -2.17 -4.65
C ALA A 1 10.45 -1.58 -3.24
N ILE A 2 11.66 -1.45 -2.69
CA ILE A 2 11.91 -0.95 -1.33
C ILE A 2 11.40 0.48 -1.13
N GLU A 3 11.63 1.37 -2.09
CA GLU A 3 11.18 2.77 -2.04
C GLU A 3 9.65 2.83 -2.00
N THR A 4 8.99 2.02 -2.83
CA THR A 4 7.52 1.91 -2.85
C THR A 4 6.98 1.45 -1.51
N MET A 5 7.60 0.43 -0.89
CA MET A 5 7.25 0.00 0.47
C MET A 5 7.44 1.12 1.49
N ALA A 6 8.55 1.86 1.42
CA ALA A 6 8.80 2.98 2.31
C ALA A 6 7.71 4.06 2.18
N MET A 7 7.23 4.35 0.97
CA MET A 7 6.13 5.28 0.72
C MET A 7 4.80 4.77 1.31
N VAL A 8 4.49 3.48 1.15
CA VAL A 8 3.30 2.85 1.78
C VAL A 8 3.36 3.02 3.29
N LEU A 9 4.48 2.67 3.93
CA LEU A 9 4.65 2.78 5.38
C LEU A 9 4.62 4.22 5.87
N LEU A 10 5.25 5.14 5.13
CA LEU A 10 5.23 6.57 5.42
C LEU A 10 3.80 7.08 5.48
N TYR A 11 3.03 6.87 4.41
CA TYR A 11 1.66 7.36 4.32
C TYR A 11 0.71 6.69 5.31
N ALA A 12 0.88 5.38 5.55
CA ALA A 12 0.16 4.68 6.61
C ALA A 12 0.42 5.34 7.97
N LYS A 13 1.67 5.65 8.29
CA LYS A 13 2.04 6.28 9.56
C LYS A 13 1.56 7.74 9.64
N THR A 14 1.64 8.49 8.54
CA THR A 14 1.12 9.86 8.49
C THR A 14 -0.38 9.88 8.72
N PHE A 15 -1.14 8.97 8.10
CA PHE A 15 -2.57 8.82 8.38
C PHE A 15 -2.82 8.48 9.85
N GLU A 16 -2.05 7.55 10.43
CA GLU A 16 -2.20 7.16 11.84
C GLU A 16 -2.12 8.38 12.79
N ILE A 17 -1.21 9.31 12.51
CA ILE A 17 -0.96 10.52 13.31
C ILE A 17 -1.96 11.64 13.00
N THR A 18 -2.20 11.93 11.72
CA THR A 18 -2.94 13.12 11.28
C THR A 18 -4.44 12.87 11.11
N LYS A 19 -4.85 11.62 10.90
CA LYS A 19 -6.20 11.20 10.50
C LYS A 19 -6.70 11.82 9.19
N ASP A 20 -5.82 12.38 8.38
CA ASP A 20 -6.18 12.93 7.07
C ASP A 20 -6.22 11.81 6.01
N ALA A 21 -7.42 11.59 5.47
CA ALA A 21 -7.72 10.56 4.48
C ALA A 21 -6.94 10.72 3.17
N GLU A 22 -6.38 11.90 2.86
CA GLU A 22 -5.52 12.07 1.69
C GLU A 22 -4.30 11.12 1.74
N TYR A 23 -3.76 10.87 2.94
CA TYR A 23 -2.63 9.96 3.12
C TYR A 23 -3.02 8.49 2.93
N LEU A 24 -4.25 8.08 3.25
CA LEU A 24 -4.73 6.75 2.87
C LEU A 24 -4.74 6.59 1.35
N ASN A 25 -5.26 7.58 0.63
CA ASN A 25 -5.27 7.54 -0.84
C ASN A 25 -3.84 7.43 -1.41
N LYS A 26 -2.88 8.22 -0.90
CA LYS A 26 -1.47 8.12 -1.33
C LYS A 26 -0.83 6.77 -0.98
N MET A 27 -1.16 6.20 0.18
CA MET A 27 -0.74 4.85 0.57
C MET A 27 -1.26 3.81 -0.43
N HIS A 28 -2.55 3.86 -0.78
CA HIS A 28 -3.15 2.96 -1.77
C HIS A 28 -2.49 3.11 -3.14
N ILE A 29 -2.33 4.33 -3.65
CA ILE A 29 -1.64 4.58 -4.93
C ILE A 29 -0.24 3.97 -4.95
N SER A 30 0.51 4.13 -3.85
CA SER A 30 1.85 3.56 -3.72
C SER A 30 1.81 2.03 -3.74
N TYR A 31 0.86 1.42 -3.02
CA TYR A 31 0.69 -0.03 -2.99
C TYR A 31 0.28 -0.60 -4.36
N GLU A 32 -0.64 0.06 -5.06
CA GLU A 32 -1.15 -0.39 -6.35
C GLU A 32 -0.08 -0.42 -7.45
N TRP A 33 1.04 0.27 -7.27
CA TRP A 33 2.19 0.17 -8.15
C TRP A 33 2.70 -1.28 -8.28
N PHE A 34 2.68 -2.05 -7.18
CA PHE A 34 3.02 -3.48 -7.19
C PHE A 34 2.04 -4.32 -8.01
N LEU A 35 0.80 -3.85 -8.14
CA LEU A 35 -0.31 -4.53 -8.82
C LEU A 35 -0.48 -4.08 -10.28
N GLY A 36 0.43 -3.25 -10.79
CA GLY A 36 0.41 -2.81 -12.19
C GLY A 36 -0.18 -1.42 -12.42
N LYS A 37 -0.57 -0.66 -11.38
CA LYS A 37 -0.83 0.78 -11.55
C LYS A 37 0.49 1.55 -11.55
N ASN A 38 1.27 1.31 -12.59
CA ASN A 38 2.58 1.92 -12.84
C ASN A 38 2.72 2.29 -14.32
N SER A 39 3.85 2.92 -14.68
CA SER A 39 4.10 3.45 -16.01
C SER A 39 4.06 2.42 -17.14
N LEU A 40 4.24 1.13 -16.83
CA LEU A 40 4.21 0.06 -17.82
C LEU A 40 2.92 -0.76 -17.80
N HIS A 41 2.02 -0.51 -16.85
CA HIS A 41 0.81 -1.32 -16.64
C HIS A 41 1.08 -2.81 -16.42
N ILE A 42 2.25 -3.15 -15.85
CA ILE A 42 2.68 -4.55 -15.61
C ILE A 42 2.81 -4.77 -14.10
N PRO A 43 2.17 -5.81 -13.52
CA PRO A 43 2.32 -6.11 -12.11
C PRO A 43 3.75 -6.56 -11.78
N LEU A 44 4.24 -6.13 -10.62
CA LEU A 44 5.51 -6.63 -10.08
C LEU A 44 5.29 -7.84 -9.18
N TYR A 45 4.16 -7.90 -8.49
CA TYR A 45 3.76 -9.10 -7.76
C TYR A 45 3.23 -10.15 -8.72
N ASP A 46 3.79 -11.34 -8.62
CA ASP A 46 3.42 -12.51 -9.42
C ASP A 46 2.48 -13.39 -8.60
N PHE A 47 1.24 -13.55 -9.07
CA PHE A 47 0.22 -14.33 -8.37
C PHE A 47 0.43 -15.84 -8.50
N GLU A 48 1.23 -16.30 -9.45
CA GLU A 48 1.54 -17.73 -9.63
C GLU A 48 2.70 -18.16 -8.73
N THR A 49 3.76 -17.35 -8.67
CA THR A 49 4.96 -17.67 -7.87
C THR A 49 4.92 -17.11 -6.45
N HIS A 50 4.02 -16.16 -6.18
CA HIS A 50 3.98 -15.33 -4.96
C HIS A 50 5.25 -14.51 -4.72
N GLY A 51 6.11 -14.35 -5.72
CA GLY A 51 7.27 -13.47 -5.66
C GLY A 51 6.93 -12.04 -6.11
N CYS A 52 7.84 -11.11 -5.82
CA CYS A 52 7.75 -9.75 -6.34
C CYS A 52 9.03 -9.37 -7.08
N ALA A 53 8.87 -8.84 -8.29
CA ALA A 53 9.94 -8.22 -9.04
C ALA A 53 10.54 -7.02 -8.31
N ASP A 54 11.85 -6.83 -8.48
CA ASP A 54 12.60 -5.76 -7.83
C ASP A 54 12.20 -4.35 -8.32
N GLY A 55 11.90 -4.21 -9.61
CA GLY A 55 11.56 -2.91 -10.19
C GLY A 55 11.18 -2.95 -11.66
N LEU A 56 10.96 -1.76 -12.21
CA LEU A 56 10.74 -1.54 -13.63
C LEU A 56 12.07 -1.19 -14.31
N GLN A 57 12.25 -1.70 -15.52
CA GLN A 57 13.25 -1.26 -16.48
C GLN A 57 12.56 -0.41 -17.56
N PHE A 58 13.33 0.12 -18.51
CA PHE A 58 12.82 1.05 -19.54
C PHE A 58 11.53 0.58 -20.24
N ASN A 59 11.39 -0.71 -20.52
CA ASN A 59 10.24 -1.29 -21.22
C ASN A 59 9.84 -2.69 -20.69
N SER A 60 10.28 -3.05 -19.49
CA SER A 60 10.05 -4.37 -18.93
C SER A 60 10.03 -4.36 -17.40
N VAL A 61 9.63 -5.47 -16.81
CA VAL A 61 9.81 -5.75 -15.39
C VAL A 61 11.17 -6.43 -15.18
N ASN A 62 11.91 -6.01 -14.15
CA ASN A 62 13.05 -6.77 -13.67
C ASN A 62 12.56 -8.11 -13.10
N ARG A 63 12.87 -9.21 -13.79
CA ARG A 63 12.41 -10.55 -13.40
C ARG A 63 13.10 -11.10 -12.14
N ASN A 64 14.04 -10.37 -11.55
CA ASN A 64 14.61 -10.73 -10.25
C ASN A 64 13.54 -10.66 -9.16
N GLN A 65 13.13 -11.82 -8.65
CA GLN A 65 12.19 -11.96 -7.53
C GLN A 65 12.93 -12.32 -6.24
N GLY A 66 13.84 -11.42 -5.84
CA GLY A 66 14.62 -11.60 -4.62
C GLY A 66 13.76 -11.59 -3.34
N ALA A 67 14.36 -12.02 -2.24
CA ALA A 67 13.70 -12.00 -0.93
C ALA A 67 13.31 -10.57 -0.52
N GLU A 68 14.16 -9.58 -0.80
CA GLU A 68 13.95 -8.17 -0.42
C GLU A 68 12.70 -7.57 -1.07
N SER A 69 12.53 -7.73 -2.38
CA SER A 69 11.38 -7.22 -3.12
C SER A 69 10.09 -7.94 -2.75
N THR A 70 10.17 -9.26 -2.52
CA THR A 70 9.04 -10.08 -2.06
C THR A 70 8.57 -9.67 -0.67
N LEU A 71 9.50 -9.48 0.28
CA LEU A 71 9.19 -8.94 1.59
C LEU A 71 8.63 -7.51 1.50
N ALA A 72 9.17 -6.68 0.60
CA ALA A 72 8.67 -5.32 0.41
C ALA A 72 7.19 -5.29 0.01
N TYR A 73 6.78 -6.20 -0.88
CA TYR A 73 5.38 -6.37 -1.23
C TYR A 73 4.54 -6.82 -0.03
N PHE A 74 4.95 -7.87 0.68
CA PHE A 74 4.15 -8.40 1.80
C PHE A 74 4.02 -7.40 2.96
N ILE A 75 5.09 -6.68 3.30
CA ILE A 75 5.05 -5.60 4.29
C ILE A 75 4.05 -4.53 3.86
N SER A 76 4.08 -4.13 2.58
CA SER A 76 3.13 -3.16 2.04
C SER A 76 1.69 -3.66 2.09
N HIS A 77 1.46 -4.91 1.70
CA HIS A 77 0.13 -5.53 1.71
C HIS A 77 -0.45 -5.59 3.14
N LEU A 78 0.34 -6.03 4.11
CA LEU A 78 -0.06 -6.07 5.52
C LEU A 78 -0.33 -4.67 6.09
N ALA A 79 0.47 -3.67 5.69
CA ALA A 79 0.25 -2.28 6.10
C ALA A 79 -1.10 -1.75 5.58
N VAL A 80 -1.46 -2.04 4.33
CA VAL A 80 -2.76 -1.65 3.76
C VAL A 80 -3.91 -2.35 4.49
N LEU A 81 -3.81 -3.66 4.76
CA LEU A 81 -4.85 -4.39 5.51
C LEU A 81 -5.04 -3.81 6.91
N LYS A 82 -3.95 -3.52 7.62
CA LYS A 82 -4.01 -2.89 8.96
C LYS A 82 -4.65 -1.51 8.91
N ALA A 83 -4.34 -0.71 7.90
CA ALA A 83 -4.93 0.62 7.74
C ALA A 83 -6.45 0.54 7.45
N ALA A 84 -6.88 -0.43 6.63
CA ALA A 84 -8.29 -0.67 6.35
C ALA A 84 -9.07 -1.12 7.61
N GLU A 85 -8.47 -1.96 8.45
CA GLU A 85 -9.06 -2.34 9.74
C GLU A 85 -9.21 -1.11 10.67
N ALA A 86 -8.18 -0.27 10.76
CA ALA A 86 -8.22 0.94 11.58
C ALA A 86 -9.26 1.95 11.07
N GLU A 87 -9.41 2.10 9.75
CA GLU A 87 -10.45 2.92 9.13
C GLU A 87 -11.84 2.38 9.45
N TYR A 88 -12.08 1.08 9.32
CA TYR A 88 -13.36 0.45 9.67
C TYR A 88 -13.72 0.68 11.14
N VAL A 89 -12.78 0.47 12.07
CA VAL A 89 -13.02 0.73 13.51
C VAL A 89 -13.33 2.21 13.76
N THR A 90 -12.68 3.13 13.05
CA THR A 90 -12.92 4.57 13.18
C THR A 90 -14.30 4.96 12.65
N LEU A 91 -14.71 4.44 11.49
CA LEU A 91 -15.98 4.76 10.84
C LEU A 91 -17.19 4.01 11.44
N ALA A 92 -16.99 2.81 11.98
CA ALA A 92 -18.03 2.00 12.62
C ALA A 92 -18.24 2.35 14.12
N SER A 93 -17.47 3.30 14.67
CA SER A 93 -17.63 3.74 16.05
C SER A 93 -18.91 4.57 16.20
N PRO A 94 -19.89 4.16 17.05
CA PRO A 94 -21.14 4.89 17.29
C PRO A 94 -20.94 6.33 17.82
N LEU A 95 -19.73 6.66 18.29
CA LEU A 95 -19.40 7.98 18.83
C LEU A 95 -19.15 9.02 17.73
N VAL A 96 -18.86 8.62 16.48
CA VAL A 96 -18.64 9.56 15.36
C VAL A 96 -19.96 10.11 14.81
N GLU A 97 -21.08 9.40 14.98
CA GLU A 97 -22.41 9.93 14.63
C GLU A 97 -22.90 11.01 15.61
N VAL A 98 -22.45 10.96 16.87
CA VAL A 98 -22.92 11.88 17.92
C VAL A 98 -22.32 13.29 17.76
N ASP A 99 -21.11 13.41 17.18
CA ASP A 99 -20.39 14.68 17.07
C ASP A 99 -20.74 15.50 15.81
N LYS A 100 -21.66 15.02 14.97
CA LYS A 100 -22.21 15.76 13.82
C LYS A 100 -23.58 16.38 14.08
N LEU A 101 -24.11 16.23 15.29
CA LEU A 101 -25.45 16.67 15.71
C LEU A 101 -25.46 17.61 16.93
N ALA A 102 -24.29 18.13 17.34
CA ALA A 102 -24.16 19.11 18.43
C ALA A 102 -23.80 20.51 17.90
#